data_AF-A0AA39X2A5-F1
#
_entry.id   AF-A0AA39X2A5-F1
#
_cell.length_a   1.000
_cell.length_b   1.000
_cell.length_c   1.000
_cell.angle_alpha   90.00
_cell.angle_beta   90.00
_cell.angle_gamma   90.00
#
_symmetry.space_group_name_H-M   'P 1'
#
loop_
_entity.id
_entity.type
_entity.pdbx_description
1 polymer ?
#
loop_
_entity_poly.entity_id
_entity_poly.type
_entity_poly.pdbx_seq_one_letter_code
_entity_poly.pdbx_strand_id
1 'polypeptide(L)'
;MLLPAISRLLLLCIAILTQHATSTPSPYEPTFHGSVNRRQDGSNQTAGRWLAAWTSMPQLTEPANLPPAPFNTSSGLVFQNTTIRQTIRVTAASTRIRLRLSNAFGLTPLPITAVTIGKPVALSTPASPNNTGAGSPAVDVATLQTLTFSGSPNFTVPNGALVVSDAVDVDVAPGDDLSISVYLAEGQTGGAITSHPGSRTTSWLASGDQTSSDDLSAAADAASVAHWYFISTLDAWVASPPSSSSPPGTLAIVGDSITDGRGSTTDGNDRWPDALLSRLQNSNSSSSSPLLSRIAIANQAAGGNRVLADGLGPNALGRFDRDVLAQPGVRYAVVFEGVNDIGSAADEAGAQRAVGDALIAAYRQFGLRAHAAGLPLFGATITPFSAFNFDASLQPYSGRERERTRQRVNAFIRDSGGVFDAVVDFDAAVRDPEDETRLRTEYDSGDYLHLNPAGYRAMAEAFPVEALVQFAGGVDGYA
;
A
#
# COMPACT_ATOMS: atom_id res chain seq x y z
N MET A 1 -65.97 -29.91 -24.73
CA MET A 1 -66.41 -29.80 -23.32
C MET A 1 -65.19 -29.91 -22.42
N LEU A 2 -64.52 -28.78 -22.09
CA LEU A 2 -63.49 -28.69 -21.03
C LEU A 2 -62.96 -27.24 -20.84
N LEU A 3 -63.77 -26.22 -21.15
CA LEU A 3 -63.37 -24.80 -21.01
C LEU A 3 -64.07 -23.96 -19.91
N PRO A 4 -65.20 -24.35 -19.26
CA PRO A 4 -65.75 -23.53 -18.16
C PRO A 4 -65.22 -23.88 -16.75
N ALA A 5 -64.49 -24.99 -16.58
CA ALA A 5 -64.08 -25.46 -15.25
C ALA A 5 -62.77 -24.83 -14.73
N ILE A 6 -61.87 -24.39 -15.62
CA ILE A 6 -60.57 -23.81 -15.23
C ILE A 6 -60.71 -22.33 -14.81
N SER A 7 -61.72 -21.62 -15.35
CA SER A 7 -61.92 -20.20 -15.05
C SER A 7 -62.45 -19.96 -13.62
N ARG A 8 -63.22 -20.89 -13.05
CA ARG A 8 -63.70 -20.79 -11.66
C ARG A 8 -62.64 -21.16 -10.61
N LEU A 9 -61.64 -21.98 -10.96
CA LEU A 9 -60.53 -22.29 -10.05
C LEU A 9 -59.52 -21.13 -9.96
N LEU A 10 -59.27 -20.42 -11.08
CA LEU A 10 -58.38 -19.26 -11.08
C LEU A 10 -58.95 -18.06 -10.30
N LEU A 11 -60.27 -17.81 -10.36
CA LEU A 11 -60.90 -16.71 -9.62
C LEU A 11 -60.98 -16.96 -8.10
N LEU A 12 -61.06 -18.22 -7.65
CA LEU A 12 -61.03 -18.55 -6.23
C LEU A 12 -59.61 -18.46 -5.64
N CYS A 13 -58.58 -18.83 -6.40
CA CYS A 13 -57.19 -18.67 -5.98
C CYS A 13 -56.76 -17.19 -5.92
N ILE A 14 -57.29 -16.33 -6.81
CA ILE A 14 -57.01 -14.88 -6.75
C ILE A 14 -57.71 -14.24 -5.55
N ALA A 15 -58.93 -14.66 -5.20
CA ALA A 15 -59.63 -14.11 -4.03
C ALA A 15 -59.00 -14.52 -2.67
N ILE A 16 -58.40 -15.71 -2.59
CA ILE A 16 -57.70 -16.18 -1.37
C ILE A 16 -56.30 -15.55 -1.25
N LEU A 17 -55.63 -15.21 -2.36
CA LEU A 17 -54.34 -14.51 -2.34
C LEU A 17 -54.45 -13.00 -2.10
N THR A 18 -55.62 -12.38 -2.29
CA THR A 18 -55.84 -10.96 -1.98
C THR A 18 -56.36 -10.68 -0.56
N GLN A 19 -56.55 -11.69 0.29
CA GLN A 19 -57.07 -11.52 1.66
C GLN A 19 -56.05 -11.75 2.79
N HIS A 20 -54.77 -11.99 2.51
CA HIS A 20 -53.73 -12.13 3.54
C HIS A 20 -52.44 -11.35 3.23
N ALA A 21 -52.58 -10.10 2.84
CA ALA A 21 -51.45 -9.16 2.85
C ALA A 21 -51.88 -7.75 3.26
N THR A 22 -52.73 -7.63 4.28
CA THR A 22 -52.59 -6.51 5.22
C THR A 22 -51.48 -6.91 6.19
N SER A 23 -50.23 -6.92 5.72
CA SER A 23 -49.10 -6.82 6.64
C SER A 23 -49.25 -5.47 7.30
N THR A 24 -49.82 -5.45 8.51
CA THR A 24 -49.63 -4.35 9.44
C THR A 24 -48.13 -4.05 9.42
N PRO A 25 -47.70 -2.80 9.13
CA PRO A 25 -46.31 -2.46 9.32
C PRO A 25 -45.97 -2.86 10.75
N SER A 26 -44.90 -3.64 10.90
CA SER A 26 -44.38 -3.95 12.23
C SER A 26 -44.32 -2.64 13.01
N PRO A 27 -44.94 -2.53 14.21
CA PRO A 27 -44.84 -1.34 15.04
C PRO A 27 -43.45 -1.22 15.69
N TYR A 28 -42.43 -1.80 15.06
CA TYR A 28 -41.05 -1.61 15.43
C TYR A 28 -40.66 -0.18 15.05
N GLU A 29 -41.09 0.77 15.87
CA GLU A 29 -40.38 2.03 15.98
C GLU A 29 -38.96 1.67 16.42
N PRO A 30 -37.93 1.98 15.64
CA PRO A 30 -36.57 1.86 16.11
C PRO A 30 -36.42 2.78 17.32
N THR A 31 -36.51 2.20 18.52
CA THR A 31 -36.18 2.90 19.75
C THR A 31 -34.67 3.08 19.76
N PHE A 32 -34.23 4.25 19.31
CA PHE A 32 -32.86 4.70 19.53
C PHE A 32 -32.67 4.86 21.04
N HIS A 33 -32.04 3.86 21.66
CA HIS A 33 -31.61 3.97 23.04
C HIS A 33 -30.41 4.92 23.10
N GLY A 34 -30.70 6.20 23.35
CA GLY A 34 -29.73 7.28 23.47
C GLY A 34 -29.98 8.42 22.50
N SER A 35 -29.58 9.63 22.88
CA SER A 35 -29.52 10.74 21.94
C SER A 35 -28.61 10.35 20.77
N VAL A 36 -29.09 10.50 19.53
CA VAL A 36 -28.24 10.54 18.33
C VAL A 36 -27.45 11.85 18.40
N ASN A 37 -26.49 11.90 19.31
CA ASN A 37 -25.45 12.88 19.23
C ASN A 37 -24.65 12.45 18.00
N ARG A 38 -24.53 13.34 17.00
CA ARG A 38 -23.28 13.39 16.23
C ARG A 38 -22.18 13.27 17.29
N ARG A 39 -21.13 12.46 17.09
CA ARG A 39 -19.96 12.53 17.97
C ARG A 39 -19.44 13.97 17.90
N GLN A 40 -20.04 14.84 18.70
CA GLN A 40 -19.59 16.16 18.99
C GLN A 40 -18.43 15.84 19.89
N ASP A 41 -17.28 15.93 19.26
CA ASP A 41 -16.00 16.08 19.91
C ASP A 41 -16.19 16.78 21.25
N GLY A 42 -16.07 16.01 22.33
CA GLY A 42 -16.26 16.49 23.68
C GLY A 42 -15.16 17.49 23.98
N SER A 43 -15.42 18.77 23.68
CA SER A 43 -14.78 19.97 24.23
C SER A 43 -13.26 19.97 24.45
N ASN A 44 -12.46 19.18 23.71
CA ASN A 44 -11.00 19.31 23.68
C ASN A 44 -10.25 18.44 22.65
N GLN A 45 -10.87 17.63 21.77
CA GLN A 45 -10.10 17.07 20.66
C GLN A 45 -10.03 18.12 19.54
N THR A 46 -8.83 18.28 18.99
CA THR A 46 -8.62 19.10 17.81
C THR A 46 -9.28 18.39 16.63
N ALA A 47 -10.18 19.08 15.91
CA ALA A 47 -10.72 18.57 14.66
C ALA A 47 -9.56 18.05 13.78
N GLY A 48 -9.61 16.78 13.42
CA GLY A 48 -8.48 16.07 12.82
C GLY A 48 -8.93 14.83 12.06
N ARG A 49 -7.96 14.17 11.42
CA ARG A 49 -8.21 12.94 10.67
C ARG A 49 -7.00 12.02 10.70
N TRP A 50 -7.26 10.72 10.59
CA TRP A 50 -6.22 9.72 10.36
C TRP A 50 -5.74 9.76 8.91
N LEU A 51 -4.43 9.81 8.70
CA LEU A 51 -3.76 9.61 7.43
C LEU A 51 -3.01 8.28 7.46
N ALA A 52 -2.89 7.59 6.33
CA ALA A 52 -1.91 6.52 6.19
C ALA A 52 -0.53 7.18 6.07
N ALA A 53 0.25 7.13 7.14
CA ALA A 53 1.58 7.71 7.23
C ALA A 53 2.69 6.75 6.78
N TRP A 54 2.37 5.47 6.65
CA TRP A 54 3.20 4.46 6.02
C TRP A 54 2.32 3.26 5.68
N THR A 55 2.61 2.55 4.59
CA THR A 55 1.93 1.30 4.22
C THR A 55 2.93 0.28 3.68
N SER A 56 2.54 -0.98 3.77
CA SER A 56 3.08 -2.06 2.95
C SER A 56 1.91 -2.86 2.37
N MET A 57 2.05 -3.30 1.11
CA MET A 57 1.08 -4.17 0.47
C MET A 57 1.21 -5.58 1.05
N PRO A 58 0.18 -6.13 1.73
CA PRO A 58 0.27 -7.47 2.29
C PRO A 58 0.35 -8.52 1.19
N GLN A 59 1.29 -9.46 1.32
CA GLN A 59 1.53 -10.58 0.43
C GLN A 59 1.51 -11.90 1.20
N LEU A 60 1.20 -13.00 0.50
CA LEU A 60 1.52 -14.34 0.99
C LEU A 60 3.02 -14.54 0.86
N THR A 61 3.69 -14.83 1.98
CA THR A 61 5.13 -15.10 1.98
C THR A 61 5.44 -16.34 1.16
N GLU A 62 6.30 -16.18 0.16
CA GLU A 62 6.81 -17.30 -0.60
C GLU A 62 7.77 -18.15 0.27
N PRO A 63 7.89 -19.46 0.04
CA PRO A 63 8.75 -20.32 0.86
C PRO A 63 10.19 -19.85 1.02
N ALA A 64 10.78 -19.23 -0.02
CA ALA A 64 12.13 -18.70 0.00
C ALA A 64 12.29 -17.42 0.83
N ASN A 65 11.19 -16.72 1.10
CA ASN A 65 11.14 -15.48 1.88
C ASN A 65 10.56 -15.70 3.29
N LEU A 66 10.31 -16.96 3.69
CA LEU A 66 10.01 -17.30 5.08
C LEU A 66 11.25 -17.01 5.95
N PRO A 67 11.07 -16.75 7.26
CA PRO A 67 12.21 -16.47 8.12
C PRO A 67 13.17 -17.68 8.16
N PRO A 68 14.48 -17.45 8.34
CA PRO A 68 15.46 -18.53 8.42
C PRO A 68 15.29 -19.35 9.71
N ALA A 69 15.90 -20.53 9.76
CA ALA A 69 16.05 -21.26 11.02
C ALA A 69 16.83 -20.40 12.05
N PRO A 70 16.50 -20.46 13.35
CA PRO A 70 15.51 -21.33 13.99
C PRO A 70 14.06 -20.82 13.95
N PHE A 71 13.80 -19.66 13.34
CA PHE A 71 12.51 -18.96 13.36
C PHE A 71 11.45 -19.56 12.40
N ASN A 72 11.82 -20.59 11.65
CA ASN A 72 10.92 -21.42 10.84
C ASN A 72 11.25 -22.88 11.09
N THR A 73 10.36 -23.59 11.77
CA THR A 73 10.62 -24.97 12.20
C THR A 73 10.07 -25.99 11.21
N SER A 74 10.68 -27.18 11.18
CA SER A 74 10.15 -28.32 10.41
C SER A 74 8.82 -28.85 10.96
N SER A 75 8.42 -28.47 12.17
CA SER A 75 7.09 -28.76 12.73
C SER A 75 5.99 -27.87 12.16
N GLY A 76 6.33 -26.91 11.30
CA GLY A 76 5.36 -25.99 10.68
C GLY A 76 4.96 -24.82 11.58
N LEU A 77 5.75 -24.50 12.60
CA LEU A 77 5.60 -23.28 13.39
C LEU A 77 6.57 -22.21 12.88
N VAL A 78 6.05 -21.02 12.63
CA VAL A 78 6.83 -19.87 12.19
C VAL A 78 6.80 -18.81 13.28
N PHE A 79 7.96 -18.22 13.58
CA PHE A 79 8.16 -17.21 14.62
C PHE A 79 7.76 -17.65 16.04
N GLN A 80 7.84 -18.94 16.36
CA GLN A 80 7.63 -19.41 17.73
C GLN A 80 8.66 -18.78 18.67
N ASN A 81 8.21 -18.25 19.81
CA ASN A 81 9.05 -17.58 20.79
C ASN A 81 9.98 -16.53 20.14
N THR A 82 9.47 -15.74 19.20
CA THR A 82 10.30 -14.83 18.39
C THR A 82 9.85 -13.40 18.51
N THR A 83 10.80 -12.49 18.73
CA THR A 83 10.63 -11.05 18.52
C THR A 83 11.13 -10.68 17.12
N ILE A 84 10.28 -9.97 16.37
CA ILE A 84 10.57 -9.41 15.05
C ILE A 84 10.67 -7.89 15.22
N ARG A 85 11.85 -7.30 15.01
CA ARG A 85 12.06 -5.84 15.00
C ARG A 85 12.22 -5.34 13.58
N GLN A 86 11.40 -4.39 13.21
CA GLN A 86 11.23 -3.91 11.84
C GLN A 86 11.24 -2.40 11.84
N THR A 87 11.79 -1.78 10.80
CA THR A 87 11.79 -0.33 10.68
C THR A 87 10.94 0.13 9.51
N ILE A 88 10.26 1.26 9.70
CA ILE A 88 9.41 1.91 8.70
C ILE A 88 9.76 3.39 8.61
N ARG A 89 9.50 4.01 7.45
CA ARG A 89 9.69 5.45 7.24
C ARG A 89 8.36 6.17 7.26
N VAL A 90 8.20 7.08 8.21
CA VAL A 90 6.97 7.87 8.39
C VAL A 90 6.90 8.97 7.33
N THR A 91 5.72 9.20 6.76
CA THR A 91 5.50 10.20 5.71
C THR A 91 4.62 11.38 6.14
N ALA A 92 4.12 11.37 7.39
CA ALA A 92 3.27 12.42 7.94
C ALA A 92 3.77 12.89 9.31
N ALA A 93 3.65 14.20 9.59
CA ALA A 93 3.87 14.74 10.92
C ALA A 93 2.70 14.38 11.84
N SER A 94 2.97 13.90 13.05
CA SER A 94 1.94 13.61 14.06
C SER A 94 2.52 13.52 15.46
N THR A 95 1.67 13.77 16.45
CA THR A 95 1.97 13.47 17.87
C THR A 95 1.22 12.23 18.35
N ARG A 96 0.37 11.64 17.51
CA ARG A 96 -0.48 10.50 17.86
C ARG A 96 -0.61 9.53 16.69
N ILE A 97 -0.28 8.27 16.93
CA ILE A 97 -0.21 7.22 15.91
C ILE A 97 -0.92 5.95 16.37
N ARG A 98 -1.25 5.07 15.43
CA ARG A 98 -1.68 3.69 15.70
C ARG A 98 -1.23 2.76 14.59
N LEU A 99 -0.99 1.50 14.93
CA LEU A 99 -0.46 0.51 14.01
C LEU A 99 -1.56 -0.45 13.53
N ARG A 100 -1.48 -0.86 12.27
CA ARG A 100 -2.28 -1.96 11.72
C ARG A 100 -1.41 -3.19 11.48
N LEU A 101 -1.84 -4.31 12.04
CA LEU A 101 -1.25 -5.62 11.83
C LEU A 101 -2.22 -6.50 11.05
N SER A 102 -1.72 -7.20 10.03
CA SER A 102 -2.51 -7.93 9.06
C SER A 102 -2.18 -9.41 9.08
N ASN A 103 -3.23 -10.23 9.06
CA ASN A 103 -3.19 -11.66 8.85
C ASN A 103 -3.94 -12.04 7.56
N ALA A 104 -3.93 -11.14 6.56
CA ALA A 104 -4.72 -11.24 5.33
C ALA A 104 -4.54 -12.57 4.56
N PHE A 105 -3.36 -13.18 4.61
CA PHE A 105 -3.05 -14.45 3.94
C PHE A 105 -2.85 -15.61 4.90
N GLY A 106 -2.91 -15.36 6.22
CA GLY A 106 -2.81 -16.42 7.20
C GLY A 106 -4.01 -17.33 7.16
N LEU A 107 -3.76 -18.64 7.17
CA LEU A 107 -4.81 -19.67 7.25
C LEU A 107 -5.12 -20.06 8.71
N THR A 108 -4.33 -19.55 9.66
CA THR A 108 -4.50 -19.77 11.10
C THR A 108 -4.49 -18.42 11.82
N PRO A 109 -5.03 -18.34 13.06
CA PRO A 109 -4.95 -17.11 13.84
C PRO A 109 -3.49 -16.69 14.09
N LEU A 110 -3.23 -15.39 14.12
CA LEU A 110 -1.93 -14.80 14.47
C LEU A 110 -1.97 -14.34 15.95
N PRO A 111 -1.32 -15.06 16.89
CA PRO A 111 -1.37 -14.75 18.32
C PRO A 111 -0.31 -13.72 18.70
N ILE A 112 -0.61 -12.43 18.53
CA ILE A 112 0.28 -11.34 18.94
C ILE A 112 0.35 -11.30 20.47
N THR A 113 1.55 -11.45 21.02
CA THR A 113 1.76 -11.46 22.47
C THR A 113 2.10 -10.09 23.03
N ALA A 114 2.98 -9.34 22.35
CA ALA A 114 3.34 -7.98 22.72
C ALA A 114 3.81 -7.21 21.48
N VAL A 115 3.57 -5.89 21.49
CA VAL A 115 4.05 -4.99 20.44
C VAL A 115 4.57 -3.70 21.07
N THR A 116 5.74 -3.25 20.63
CA THR A 116 6.29 -1.94 21.00
C THR A 116 6.66 -1.13 19.77
N ILE A 117 6.63 0.19 19.90
CA ILE A 117 7.11 1.14 18.91
C ILE A 117 8.06 2.13 19.57
N GLY A 118 9.08 2.59 18.87
CA GLY A 118 10.04 3.57 19.37
C GLY A 118 10.93 4.14 18.27
N LYS A 119 11.79 5.10 18.61
CA LYS A 119 12.77 5.66 17.69
C LYS A 119 13.97 4.71 17.58
N PRO A 120 14.34 4.26 16.37
CA PRO A 120 15.54 3.44 16.18
C PRO A 120 16.79 4.25 16.54
N VAL A 121 17.84 3.57 16.99
CA VAL A 121 19.17 4.19 17.11
C VAL A 121 19.80 4.25 15.72
N ALA A 122 20.22 5.42 15.30
CA ALA A 122 20.88 5.61 14.01
C ALA A 122 22.17 4.77 13.91
N LEU A 123 22.36 4.11 12.76
CA LEU A 123 23.57 3.35 12.49
C LEU A 123 24.78 4.27 12.34
N SER A 124 25.93 3.85 12.82
CA SER A 124 27.19 4.62 12.70
C SER A 124 27.60 4.86 11.25
N THR A 125 27.24 3.94 10.35
CA THR A 125 27.41 4.03 8.90
C THR A 125 26.05 3.85 8.22
N PRO A 126 25.24 4.93 8.09
CA PRO A 126 23.93 4.83 7.45
C PRO A 126 24.09 4.52 5.95
N ALA A 127 23.17 3.72 5.40
CA ALA A 127 23.18 3.35 3.98
C ALA A 127 22.91 4.54 3.04
N SER A 128 22.35 5.63 3.57
CA SER A 128 21.96 6.84 2.84
C SER A 128 21.89 8.03 3.81
N PRO A 129 22.11 9.28 3.35
CA PRO A 129 21.92 10.47 4.17
C PRO A 129 20.48 10.65 4.69
N ASN A 130 19.51 9.95 4.10
CA ASN A 130 18.10 9.97 4.53
C ASN A 130 17.78 8.93 5.62
N ASN A 131 18.72 8.04 5.96
CA ASN A 131 18.50 6.99 6.96
C ASN A 131 18.70 7.57 8.37
N THR A 132 17.63 7.54 9.17
CA THR A 132 17.58 7.96 10.58
C THR A 132 17.52 6.78 11.55
N GLY A 133 17.66 5.56 11.04
CA GLY A 133 17.65 4.30 11.77
C GLY A 133 17.01 3.14 11.01
N ALA A 134 16.69 3.28 9.72
CA ALA A 134 16.28 2.16 8.87
C ALA A 134 17.30 1.02 8.93
N GLY A 135 16.80 -0.20 9.11
CA GLY A 135 17.57 -1.43 9.27
C GLY A 135 18.21 -1.63 10.65
N SER A 136 18.05 -0.70 11.59
CA SER A 136 18.73 -0.77 12.89
C SER A 136 18.19 -1.92 13.76
N PRO A 137 19.06 -2.72 14.40
CA PRO A 137 18.65 -3.67 15.43
C PRO A 137 18.34 -2.97 16.76
N ALA A 138 18.76 -1.72 16.90
CA ALA A 138 18.74 -0.99 18.16
C ALA A 138 17.63 0.06 18.21
N VAL A 139 17.08 0.27 19.41
CA VAL A 139 16.01 1.24 19.70
C VAL A 139 16.38 2.10 20.91
N ASP A 140 16.01 3.38 20.88
CA ASP A 140 16.07 4.20 22.08
C ASP A 140 14.96 3.79 23.04
N VAL A 141 15.33 3.04 24.08
CA VAL A 141 14.40 2.51 25.09
C VAL A 141 13.61 3.59 25.81
N ALA A 142 14.11 4.83 25.88
CA ALA A 142 13.38 5.94 26.49
C ALA A 142 12.17 6.40 25.66
N THR A 143 12.13 6.02 24.38
CA THR A 143 11.04 6.36 23.45
C THR A 143 10.02 5.24 23.27
N LEU A 144 10.24 4.08 23.90
CA LEU A 144 9.38 2.92 23.73
C LEU A 144 7.97 3.17 24.25
N GLN A 145 6.99 2.84 23.41
CA GLN A 145 5.58 2.77 23.76
C GLN A 145 5.08 1.35 23.51
N THR A 146 4.44 0.76 24.51
CA THR A 146 3.70 -0.50 24.34
C THR A 146 2.39 -0.21 23.63
N LEU A 147 2.13 -0.94 22.54
CA LEU A 147 0.84 -0.87 21.85
C LEU A 147 -0.15 -1.81 22.52
N THR A 148 -1.40 -1.37 22.59
CA THR A 148 -2.53 -2.16 23.10
C THR A 148 -3.60 -2.30 22.02
N PHE A 149 -4.50 -3.26 22.18
CA PHE A 149 -5.60 -3.56 21.28
C PHE A 149 -6.87 -3.69 22.12
N SER A 150 -7.74 -2.69 22.07
CA SER A 150 -8.91 -2.61 22.96
C SER A 150 -8.53 -2.67 24.45
N GLY A 151 -7.41 -2.04 24.82
CA GLY A 151 -6.85 -1.98 26.17
C GLY A 151 -5.99 -3.19 26.57
N SER A 152 -5.89 -4.24 25.75
CA SER A 152 -5.07 -5.43 26.02
C SER A 152 -3.69 -5.32 25.34
N PRO A 153 -2.58 -5.74 25.97
CA PRO A 153 -1.26 -5.76 25.33
C PRO A 153 -1.12 -6.85 24.25
N ASN A 154 -2.05 -7.81 24.19
CA ASN A 154 -2.07 -8.91 23.24
C ASN A 154 -3.36 -8.91 22.41
N PHE A 155 -3.30 -9.57 21.26
CA PHE A 155 -4.46 -9.79 20.40
C PHE A 155 -4.25 -10.99 19.48
N THR A 156 -5.26 -11.84 19.34
CA THR A 156 -5.26 -12.91 18.34
C THR A 156 -5.98 -12.43 17.08
N VAL A 157 -5.23 -12.14 16.01
CA VAL A 157 -5.83 -11.71 14.73
C VAL A 157 -6.39 -12.94 14.01
N PRO A 158 -7.71 -12.99 13.72
CA PRO A 158 -8.29 -14.08 12.96
C PRO A 158 -7.63 -14.24 11.57
N ASN A 159 -7.79 -15.42 10.97
CA ASN A 159 -7.35 -15.67 9.60
C ASN A 159 -8.03 -14.68 8.63
N GLY A 160 -7.25 -14.11 7.71
CA GLY A 160 -7.75 -13.13 6.73
C GLY A 160 -8.10 -11.74 7.30
N ALA A 161 -7.91 -11.52 8.61
CA ALA A 161 -8.31 -10.29 9.27
C ALA A 161 -7.14 -9.30 9.45
N LEU A 162 -7.50 -8.09 9.87
CA LEU A 162 -6.59 -7.03 10.26
C LEU A 162 -7.03 -6.46 11.60
N VAL A 163 -6.07 -6.13 12.45
CA VAL A 163 -6.31 -5.45 13.72
C VAL A 163 -5.65 -4.07 13.72
N VAL A 164 -6.26 -3.12 14.41
CA VAL A 164 -5.72 -1.77 14.63
C VAL A 164 -5.44 -1.61 16.11
N SER A 165 -4.25 -1.12 16.46
CA SER A 165 -3.91 -0.80 17.84
C SER A 165 -4.74 0.39 18.36
N ASP A 166 -4.84 0.49 19.67
CA ASP A 166 -5.19 1.74 20.32
C ASP A 166 -4.13 2.80 19.98
N ALA A 167 -4.55 4.07 19.99
CA ALA A 167 -3.67 5.17 19.64
C ALA A 167 -2.71 5.50 20.78
N VAL A 168 -1.43 5.68 20.46
CA VAL A 168 -0.36 6.08 21.38
C VAL A 168 0.18 7.44 20.98
N ASP A 169 0.69 8.18 21.97
CA ASP A 169 1.29 9.49 21.75
C ASP A 169 2.79 9.32 21.47
N VAL A 170 3.19 9.58 20.23
CA VAL A 170 4.58 9.49 19.73
C VAL A 170 4.77 10.61 18.72
N ASP A 171 5.75 11.47 18.99
CA ASP A 171 6.09 12.58 18.10
C ASP A 171 6.94 12.10 16.93
N VAL A 172 6.39 12.28 15.73
CA VAL A 172 7.00 11.88 14.45
C VAL A 172 6.92 12.99 13.44
N ALA A 173 7.98 13.14 12.65
CA ALA A 173 8.04 14.00 11.49
C ALA A 173 8.08 13.17 10.19
N PRO A 174 7.67 13.75 9.04
CA PRO A 174 7.89 13.13 7.75
C PRO A 174 9.40 12.90 7.54
N GLY A 175 9.76 11.66 7.25
CA GLY A 175 11.14 11.24 7.12
C GLY A 175 11.81 10.77 8.41
N ASP A 176 11.08 10.61 9.50
CA ASP A 176 11.55 9.83 10.64
C ASP A 176 11.42 8.33 10.34
N ASP A 177 12.41 7.54 10.75
CA ASP A 177 12.27 6.09 10.83
C ASP A 177 11.72 5.71 12.22
N LEU A 178 10.83 4.70 12.27
CA LEU A 178 10.31 4.10 13.51
C LEU A 178 10.65 2.63 13.56
N SER A 179 11.00 2.15 14.76
CA SER A 179 11.20 0.74 15.07
C SER A 179 9.93 0.16 15.66
N ILE A 180 9.48 -0.98 15.12
CA ILE A 180 8.33 -1.75 15.58
C ILE A 180 8.82 -3.14 15.96
N SER A 181 8.62 -3.55 17.22
CA SER A 181 8.89 -4.91 17.67
C SER A 181 7.59 -5.65 17.91
N VAL A 182 7.42 -6.82 17.29
CA VAL A 182 6.28 -7.73 17.49
C VAL A 182 6.82 -9.03 18.08
N TYR A 183 6.29 -9.44 19.23
CA TYR A 183 6.62 -10.72 19.86
C TYR A 183 5.48 -11.71 19.72
N LEU A 184 5.84 -12.93 19.28
CA LEU A 184 4.95 -14.07 19.13
C LEU A 184 5.47 -15.20 20.03
N ALA A 185 4.88 -15.37 21.22
CA ALA A 185 5.27 -16.46 22.12
C ALA A 185 4.99 -17.84 21.52
N GLU A 186 3.79 -18.00 20.93
CA GLU A 186 3.34 -19.27 20.34
C GLU A 186 3.77 -19.42 18.86
N GLY A 187 4.09 -18.31 18.20
CA GLY A 187 4.28 -18.27 16.74
C GLY A 187 2.95 -18.42 15.98
N GLN A 188 3.04 -18.58 14.66
CA GLN A 188 1.91 -18.89 13.80
C GLN A 188 2.09 -20.27 13.17
N THR A 189 1.01 -21.04 13.15
CA THR A 189 1.00 -22.39 12.57
C THR A 189 0.78 -22.32 11.06
N GLY A 190 1.62 -23.04 10.32
CA GLY A 190 1.60 -23.13 8.86
C GLY A 190 2.51 -22.11 8.18
N GLY A 191 2.96 -22.43 6.97
CA GLY A 191 3.82 -21.54 6.17
C GLY A 191 3.08 -20.40 5.45
N ALA A 192 1.75 -20.32 5.59
CA ALA A 192 0.97 -19.23 5.00
C ALA A 192 1.06 -17.99 5.90
N ILE A 193 2.14 -17.24 5.73
CA ILE A 193 2.45 -16.05 6.54
C ILE A 193 2.12 -14.80 5.73
N THR A 194 1.58 -13.77 6.40
CA THR A 194 1.41 -12.44 5.80
C THR A 194 2.70 -11.65 5.95
N SER A 195 3.28 -11.23 4.84
CA SER A 195 4.52 -10.45 4.81
C SER A 195 4.50 -9.43 3.69
N HIS A 196 5.63 -8.76 3.54
CA HIS A 196 5.99 -7.97 2.39
C HIS A 196 7.50 -8.21 2.14
N PRO A 197 7.86 -9.22 1.31
CA PRO A 197 9.26 -9.51 0.99
C PRO A 197 9.95 -8.34 0.26
N GLY A 198 9.12 -7.43 -0.25
CA GLY A 198 9.42 -6.18 -0.91
C GLY A 198 10.20 -5.14 -0.11
N SER A 199 10.43 -5.33 1.19
CA SER A 199 10.67 -4.20 2.10
C SER A 199 11.88 -3.33 1.77
N ARG A 200 12.97 -3.91 1.26
CA ARG A 200 14.31 -3.27 1.09
C ARG A 200 14.78 -2.60 2.39
N THR A 201 14.36 -3.17 3.50
CA THR A 201 14.68 -2.72 4.84
C THR A 201 14.94 -3.96 5.70
N THR A 202 16.05 -3.94 6.41
CA THR A 202 16.49 -5.02 7.29
C THR A 202 15.57 -5.10 8.51
N SER A 203 15.04 -6.30 8.74
CA SER A 203 14.32 -6.69 9.95
C SER A 203 15.16 -7.69 10.73
N TRP A 204 15.13 -7.58 12.06
CA TRP A 204 15.90 -8.40 12.99
C TRP A 204 14.99 -9.37 13.73
N LEU A 205 15.50 -10.57 13.98
CA LEU A 205 14.82 -11.69 14.61
C LEU A 205 15.65 -12.17 15.79
N ALA A 206 15.03 -12.39 16.95
CA ALA A 206 15.68 -12.96 18.12
C ALA A 206 14.68 -13.76 18.97
N SER A 207 15.14 -14.80 19.65
CA SER A 207 14.27 -15.57 20.55
C SER A 207 13.91 -14.81 21.84
N GLY A 208 12.74 -15.14 22.38
CA GLY A 208 12.19 -14.55 23.59
C GLY A 208 11.47 -13.23 23.37
N ASP A 209 10.84 -12.73 24.42
CA ASP A 209 10.28 -11.38 24.44
C ASP A 209 11.43 -10.38 24.57
N GLN A 210 11.81 -9.78 23.44
CA GLN A 210 12.85 -8.77 23.32
C GLN A 210 12.24 -7.41 22.95
N THR A 211 10.93 -7.24 23.13
CA THR A 211 10.22 -6.00 22.72
C THR A 211 10.69 -4.76 23.46
N SER A 212 11.29 -4.93 24.64
CA SER A 212 11.93 -3.86 25.42
C SER A 212 13.46 -3.87 25.40
N SER A 213 14.09 -4.77 24.62
CA SER A 213 15.55 -4.84 24.51
C SER A 213 16.08 -3.67 23.69
N ASP A 214 17.17 -3.05 24.14
CA ASP A 214 17.81 -1.92 23.46
C ASP A 214 18.43 -2.33 22.12
N ASP A 215 18.96 -3.56 22.00
CA ASP A 215 19.59 -4.07 20.78
C ASP A 215 19.32 -5.58 20.56
N LEU A 216 18.65 -5.92 19.45
CA LEU A 216 18.40 -7.34 19.12
C LEU A 216 19.65 -8.07 18.65
N SER A 217 20.64 -7.38 18.09
CA SER A 217 21.86 -8.01 17.56
C SER A 217 22.74 -8.61 18.65
N ALA A 218 22.51 -8.23 19.92
CA ALA A 218 23.18 -8.80 21.08
C ALA A 218 22.68 -10.20 21.47
N ALA A 219 21.54 -10.65 20.93
CA ALA A 219 21.02 -12.00 21.18
C ALA A 219 21.89 -13.06 20.48
N ALA A 220 22.12 -14.19 21.16
CA ALA A 220 23.00 -15.25 20.65
C ALA A 220 22.50 -15.91 19.35
N ASP A 221 21.19 -15.88 19.12
CA ASP A 221 20.52 -16.45 17.95
C ASP A 221 20.00 -15.38 16.98
N ALA A 222 20.47 -14.12 17.13
CA ALA A 222 20.02 -13.01 16.30
C ALA A 222 20.21 -13.34 14.80
N ALA A 223 19.17 -13.10 14.02
CA ALA A 223 19.25 -13.15 12.56
C ALA A 223 18.59 -11.91 11.94
N SER A 224 18.84 -11.71 10.66
CA SER A 224 18.27 -10.60 9.92
C SER A 224 17.81 -11.02 8.52
N VAL A 225 16.75 -10.40 8.04
CA VAL A 225 16.23 -10.55 6.68
C VAL A 225 15.71 -9.21 6.15
N ALA A 226 15.74 -8.99 4.84
CA ALA A 226 15.22 -7.78 4.22
C ALA A 226 13.74 -7.92 3.83
N HIS A 227 12.89 -8.22 4.82
CA HIS A 227 11.45 -8.43 4.66
C HIS A 227 10.68 -7.79 5.82
N TRP A 228 9.45 -7.33 5.55
CA TRP A 228 8.50 -7.01 6.61
C TRP A 228 7.52 -8.16 6.84
N TYR A 229 7.11 -8.40 8.08
CA TYR A 229 6.14 -9.40 8.48
C TYR A 229 5.02 -8.74 9.29
N PHE A 230 3.78 -9.08 8.96
CA PHE A 230 2.53 -8.68 9.63
C PHE A 230 2.21 -7.18 9.71
N ILE A 231 3.18 -6.26 9.69
CA ILE A 231 2.94 -4.82 9.63
C ILE A 231 2.34 -4.43 8.28
N SER A 232 1.30 -3.60 8.29
CA SER A 232 0.56 -3.22 7.07
C SER A 232 0.34 -1.72 6.92
N THR A 233 0.08 -0.99 8.01
CA THR A 233 -0.13 0.46 7.94
C THR A 233 0.21 1.13 9.26
N LEU A 234 0.82 2.31 9.21
CA LEU A 234 0.87 3.24 10.34
C LEU A 234 -0.12 4.38 10.06
N ASP A 235 -1.12 4.54 10.92
CA ASP A 235 -2.03 5.69 10.84
C ASP A 235 -1.49 6.83 11.72
N ALA A 236 -1.52 8.06 11.21
CA ALA A 236 -1.16 9.28 11.91
C ALA A 236 -2.35 10.22 12.07
N TRP A 237 -2.62 10.71 13.29
CA TRP A 237 -3.67 11.69 13.52
C TRP A 237 -3.18 13.11 13.24
N VAL A 238 -3.70 13.72 12.18
CA VAL A 238 -3.29 15.07 11.76
C VAL A 238 -4.43 16.05 11.98
N ALA A 239 -4.12 17.15 12.66
CA ALA A 239 -5.06 18.25 12.86
C ALA A 239 -5.53 18.79 11.50
N SER A 240 -6.84 18.96 11.35
CA SER A 240 -7.51 19.39 10.13
C SER A 240 -8.71 20.26 10.51
N PRO A 241 -8.49 21.51 10.94
CA PRO A 241 -9.58 22.40 11.27
C PRO A 241 -10.47 22.62 10.03
N PRO A 242 -11.81 22.71 10.17
CA PRO A 242 -12.73 22.82 9.03
C PRO A 242 -12.47 24.01 8.11
N SER A 243 -11.84 25.08 8.63
CA SER A 243 -11.46 26.28 7.88
C SER A 243 -10.08 26.19 7.20
N SER A 244 -9.40 25.04 7.26
CA SER A 244 -8.06 24.86 6.68
C SER A 244 -8.14 24.90 5.15
N SER A 245 -7.50 25.88 4.54
CA SER A 245 -7.32 25.98 3.07
C SER A 245 -6.36 24.92 2.50
N SER A 246 -5.72 24.12 3.36
CA SER A 246 -4.77 23.07 2.99
C SER A 246 -5.07 21.79 3.78
N PRO A 247 -6.18 21.08 3.49
CA PRO A 247 -6.56 19.89 4.25
C PRO A 247 -5.52 18.77 4.07
N PRO A 248 -5.07 18.12 5.16
CA PRO A 248 -4.11 17.04 5.05
C PRO A 248 -4.73 15.82 4.35
N GLY A 249 -3.89 15.01 3.71
CA GLY A 249 -4.34 13.85 2.96
C GLY A 249 -3.25 12.82 2.73
N THR A 250 -3.67 11.66 2.24
CA THR A 250 -2.78 10.59 1.79
C THR A 250 -2.85 10.49 0.27
N LEU A 251 -1.68 10.41 -0.36
CA LEU A 251 -1.48 9.94 -1.73
C LEU A 251 -1.23 8.43 -1.68
N ALA A 252 -2.18 7.64 -2.17
CA ALA A 252 -2.04 6.18 -2.27
C ALA A 252 -1.47 5.79 -3.64
N ILE A 253 -0.46 4.93 -3.65
CA ILE A 253 0.23 4.52 -4.88
C ILE A 253 0.09 3.01 -5.05
N VAL A 254 -0.58 2.60 -6.12
CA VAL A 254 -0.65 1.21 -6.57
C VAL A 254 0.40 1.02 -7.65
N GLY A 255 1.24 0.00 -7.50
CA GLY A 255 2.24 -0.32 -8.50
C GLY A 255 2.96 -1.64 -8.26
N ASP A 256 4.04 -1.84 -9.02
CA ASP A 256 4.83 -3.07 -9.05
C ASP A 256 6.24 -2.90 -8.42
N SER A 257 7.18 -3.78 -8.78
CA SER A 257 8.57 -3.78 -8.29
C SER A 257 9.29 -2.44 -8.47
N ILE A 258 8.94 -1.65 -9.48
CA ILE A 258 9.57 -0.36 -9.72
C ILE A 258 9.18 0.61 -8.62
N THR A 259 7.91 0.65 -8.23
CA THR A 259 7.43 1.49 -7.11
C THR A 259 7.78 0.91 -5.74
N ASP A 260 7.79 -0.42 -5.63
CA ASP A 260 8.21 -1.16 -4.44
C ASP A 260 9.70 -0.88 -4.09
N GLY A 261 10.49 -0.49 -5.09
CA GLY A 261 11.87 -0.02 -4.89
C GLY A 261 12.95 -1.01 -5.29
N ARG A 262 12.68 -1.98 -6.16
CA ARG A 262 13.72 -2.89 -6.67
C ARG A 262 14.81 -2.09 -7.39
N GLY A 263 16.06 -2.19 -6.93
CA GLY A 263 17.19 -1.41 -7.44
C GLY A 263 17.57 -0.22 -6.55
N SER A 264 16.78 0.07 -5.51
CA SER A 264 17.12 1.02 -4.45
C SER A 264 18.17 0.41 -3.50
N THR A 265 18.78 1.24 -2.66
CA THR A 265 19.71 0.78 -1.63
C THR A 265 18.92 0.16 -0.48
N THR A 266 19.27 -1.06 -0.07
CA THR A 266 18.72 -1.64 1.16
C THR A 266 19.04 -0.73 2.34
N ASP A 267 18.03 -0.43 3.17
CA ASP A 267 18.09 0.53 4.27
C ASP A 267 18.37 1.98 3.83
N GLY A 268 18.28 2.28 2.52
CA GLY A 268 18.61 3.58 1.96
C GLY A 268 17.47 4.60 1.92
N ASN A 269 16.21 4.15 1.96
CA ASN A 269 15.04 5.01 1.79
C ASN A 269 15.18 5.95 0.57
N ASP A 270 15.57 5.39 -0.57
CA ASP A 270 15.90 6.10 -1.82
C ASP A 270 15.08 5.58 -3.02
N ARG A 271 13.87 5.10 -2.75
CA ARG A 271 12.86 4.78 -3.77
C ARG A 271 12.24 6.07 -4.30
N TRP A 272 11.55 6.01 -5.44
CA TRP A 272 10.91 7.23 -5.97
C TRP A 272 9.85 7.83 -5.03
N PRO A 273 9.05 7.06 -4.25
CA PRO A 273 8.15 7.67 -3.28
C PRO A 273 8.88 8.35 -2.11
N ASP A 274 10.06 7.85 -1.72
CA ASP A 274 10.91 8.48 -0.69
C ASP A 274 11.50 9.81 -1.19
N ALA A 275 11.94 9.85 -2.45
CA ALA A 275 12.41 11.06 -3.11
C ALA A 275 11.26 12.07 -3.32
N LEU A 276 10.05 11.59 -3.66
CA LEU A 276 8.85 12.44 -3.76
C LEU A 276 8.51 13.05 -2.40
N LEU A 277 8.53 12.27 -1.31
CA LEU A 277 8.32 12.78 0.04
C LEU A 277 9.28 13.95 0.32
N SER A 278 10.57 13.75 0.04
CA SER A 278 11.59 14.78 0.24
C SER A 278 11.28 16.05 -0.56
N ARG A 279 10.82 15.92 -1.81
CA ARG A 279 10.39 17.05 -2.64
C ARG A 279 9.17 17.78 -2.08
N LEU A 280 8.17 17.05 -1.59
CA LEU A 280 6.96 17.62 -0.98
C LEU A 280 7.30 18.41 0.29
N GLN A 281 8.23 17.92 1.11
CA GLN A 281 8.67 18.59 2.35
C GLN A 281 9.61 19.77 2.09
N ASN A 282 10.45 19.70 1.05
CA ASN A 282 11.38 20.76 0.68
C ASN A 282 10.76 21.85 -0.22
N SER A 283 9.47 21.77 -0.50
CA SER A 283 8.79 22.73 -1.38
C SER A 283 8.77 24.16 -0.83
N ASN A 284 9.36 24.50 0.33
CA ASN A 284 9.38 25.78 1.05
C ASN A 284 9.84 27.07 0.29
N SER A 285 9.90 27.07 -1.03
CA SER A 285 9.87 28.29 -1.83
C SER A 285 8.59 29.09 -1.52
N SER A 286 8.70 30.42 -1.41
CA SER A 286 7.58 31.35 -1.20
C SER A 286 6.43 31.22 -2.21
N SER A 287 6.64 30.45 -3.29
CA SER A 287 5.71 30.18 -4.37
C SER A 287 4.94 28.85 -4.25
N SER A 288 5.26 27.98 -3.29
CA SER A 288 4.64 26.65 -3.19
C SER A 288 3.44 26.61 -2.23
N SER A 289 2.52 25.68 -2.48
CA SER A 289 1.35 25.51 -1.64
C SER A 289 1.73 24.83 -0.31
N PRO A 290 1.30 25.38 0.86
CA PRO A 290 1.43 24.73 2.16
C PRO A 290 0.73 23.36 2.26
N LEU A 291 -0.10 23.00 1.28
CA LEU A 291 -0.71 21.69 1.18
C LEU A 291 0.33 20.58 0.97
N LEU A 292 1.39 20.84 0.20
CA LEU A 292 2.31 19.78 -0.25
C LEU A 292 3.00 19.06 0.91
N SER A 293 3.48 19.81 1.90
CA SER A 293 4.11 19.24 3.10
C SER A 293 3.13 18.48 4.02
N ARG A 294 1.82 18.59 3.76
CA ARG A 294 0.74 17.92 4.51
C ARG A 294 0.18 16.67 3.79
N ILE A 295 0.80 16.26 2.69
CA ILE A 295 0.46 15.03 1.98
C ILE A 295 1.36 13.90 2.44
N ALA A 296 0.77 12.90 3.06
CA ALA A 296 1.40 11.62 3.38
C ALA A 296 1.44 10.71 2.14
N ILE A 297 2.37 9.77 2.10
CA ILE A 297 2.52 8.82 0.99
C ILE A 297 2.27 7.40 1.51
N ALA A 298 1.31 6.72 0.87
CA ALA A 298 1.01 5.31 1.10
C ALA A 298 1.47 4.50 -0.12
N ASN A 299 2.68 3.93 -0.03
CA ASN A 299 3.19 3.02 -1.04
C ASN A 299 2.56 1.64 -0.87
N GLN A 300 1.67 1.26 -1.79
CA GLN A 300 1.00 -0.03 -1.84
C GLN A 300 1.49 -0.85 -3.03
N ALA A 301 2.73 -0.64 -3.45
CA ALA A 301 3.34 -1.44 -4.48
C ALA A 301 3.81 -2.81 -3.96
N ALA A 302 3.98 -3.76 -4.87
CA ALA A 302 4.59 -5.04 -4.57
C ALA A 302 5.37 -5.58 -5.76
N GLY A 303 6.54 -6.17 -5.50
CA GLY A 303 7.34 -6.81 -6.53
C GLY A 303 6.55 -7.81 -7.38
N GLY A 304 6.73 -7.78 -8.71
CA GLY A 304 6.05 -8.70 -9.63
C GLY A 304 4.52 -8.60 -9.64
N ASN A 305 3.92 -7.53 -9.06
CA ASN A 305 2.48 -7.34 -9.10
C ASN A 305 2.01 -7.01 -10.52
N ARG A 306 0.77 -7.43 -10.81
CA ARG A 306 0.14 -7.31 -12.12
C ARG A 306 -1.25 -6.71 -11.94
N VAL A 307 -1.73 -6.02 -12.96
CA VAL A 307 -3.06 -5.43 -12.97
C VAL A 307 -4.14 -6.49 -13.09
N LEU A 308 -3.93 -7.47 -13.98
CA LEU A 308 -4.98 -8.36 -14.48
C LEU A 308 -5.01 -9.75 -13.83
N ALA A 309 -3.88 -10.20 -13.27
CA ALA A 309 -3.73 -11.54 -12.71
C ALA A 309 -2.84 -11.51 -11.47
N ASP A 310 -2.99 -12.46 -10.56
CA ASP A 310 -2.14 -12.49 -9.36
C ASP A 310 -0.68 -12.75 -9.73
N GLY A 311 0.26 -12.04 -9.11
CA GLY A 311 1.71 -12.23 -9.28
C GLY A 311 2.32 -12.78 -8.00
N LEU A 312 3.34 -12.09 -7.47
CA LEU A 312 3.83 -12.35 -6.09
C LEU A 312 2.82 -11.88 -5.01
N GLY A 313 1.65 -11.40 -5.43
CA GLY A 313 0.53 -10.98 -4.59
C GLY A 313 -0.73 -10.77 -5.44
N PRO A 314 -1.89 -10.47 -4.82
CA PRO A 314 -3.15 -10.32 -5.54
C PRO A 314 -3.08 -9.24 -6.62
N ASN A 315 -3.78 -9.45 -7.74
CA ASN A 315 -3.87 -8.49 -8.82
C ASN A 315 -4.36 -7.11 -8.35
N ALA A 316 -3.84 -6.04 -8.97
CA ALA A 316 -4.13 -4.67 -8.57
C ALA A 316 -5.61 -4.32 -8.70
N LEU A 317 -6.30 -4.87 -9.71
CA LEU A 317 -7.73 -4.63 -9.91
C LEU A 317 -8.57 -5.10 -8.71
N GLY A 318 -8.24 -6.28 -8.17
CA GLY A 318 -8.93 -6.88 -7.03
C GLY A 318 -8.60 -6.24 -5.68
N ARG A 319 -7.42 -5.61 -5.54
CA ARG A 319 -6.99 -4.99 -4.27
C ARG A 319 -7.22 -3.48 -4.19
N PHE A 320 -7.64 -2.82 -5.27
CA PHE A 320 -7.75 -1.36 -5.32
C PHE A 320 -8.65 -0.75 -4.23
N ASP A 321 -9.77 -1.40 -3.84
CA ASP A 321 -10.60 -0.87 -2.74
C ASP A 321 -9.82 -0.89 -1.43
N ARG A 322 -9.15 -2.01 -1.14
CA ARG A 322 -8.40 -2.23 0.10
C ARG A 322 -7.20 -1.29 0.17
N ASP A 323 -6.46 -1.16 -0.93
CA ASP A 323 -5.15 -0.51 -0.95
C ASP A 323 -5.24 0.97 -1.30
N VAL A 324 -6.37 1.45 -1.85
CA VAL A 324 -6.59 2.88 -2.13
C VAL A 324 -7.79 3.39 -1.35
N LEU A 325 -9.00 2.92 -1.66
CA LEU A 325 -10.24 3.55 -1.19
C LEU A 325 -10.43 3.44 0.33
N ALA A 326 -9.93 2.36 0.93
CA ALA A 326 -10.03 2.11 2.37
C ALA A 326 -8.88 2.74 3.18
N GLN A 327 -7.91 3.39 2.52
CA GLN A 327 -6.77 3.98 3.21
C GLN A 327 -7.16 5.26 3.97
N PRO A 328 -6.71 5.42 5.23
CA PRO A 328 -7.02 6.60 6.02
C PRO A 328 -6.61 7.88 5.33
N GLY A 329 -7.55 8.81 5.24
CA GLY A 329 -7.27 10.16 4.76
C GLY A 329 -6.90 10.25 3.27
N VAL A 330 -7.11 9.17 2.49
CA VAL A 330 -6.84 9.17 1.05
C VAL A 330 -7.53 10.35 0.37
N ARG A 331 -6.77 11.06 -0.45
CA ARG A 331 -7.22 12.20 -1.24
C ARG A 331 -6.74 12.14 -2.69
N TYR A 332 -5.72 11.33 -2.98
CA TYR A 332 -5.16 11.16 -4.31
C TYR A 332 -4.76 9.71 -4.49
N ALA A 333 -4.87 9.21 -5.72
CA ALA A 333 -4.44 7.88 -6.10
C ALA A 333 -3.49 7.97 -7.30
N VAL A 334 -2.46 7.12 -7.34
CA VAL A 334 -1.60 6.88 -8.50
C VAL A 334 -1.69 5.41 -8.87
N VAL A 335 -1.85 5.13 -10.16
CA VAL A 335 -1.64 3.78 -10.73
C VAL A 335 -0.41 3.83 -11.61
N PHE A 336 0.62 3.07 -11.21
CA PHE A 336 1.84 2.86 -11.97
C PHE A 336 2.16 1.36 -12.02
N GLU A 337 1.54 0.67 -12.98
CA GLU A 337 1.62 -0.78 -13.13
C GLU A 337 1.39 -1.19 -14.59
N GLY A 338 1.54 -2.48 -14.89
CA GLY A 338 1.28 -3.05 -16.22
C GLY A 338 2.51 -3.61 -16.92
N VAL A 339 3.73 -3.31 -16.44
CA VAL A 339 4.97 -3.87 -17.01
C VAL A 339 5.01 -5.39 -16.90
N ASN A 340 4.58 -5.94 -15.75
CA ASN A 340 4.57 -7.37 -15.52
C ASN A 340 3.46 -8.08 -16.31
N ASP A 341 2.34 -7.41 -16.60
CA ASP A 341 1.30 -7.94 -17.48
C ASP A 341 1.83 -8.09 -18.92
N ILE A 342 2.46 -7.04 -19.45
CA ILE A 342 3.06 -7.03 -20.80
C ILE A 342 4.23 -8.03 -20.89
N GLY A 343 5.13 -7.98 -19.91
CA GLY A 343 6.33 -8.82 -19.84
C GLY A 343 6.04 -10.31 -19.63
N SER A 344 4.95 -10.65 -18.93
CA SER A 344 4.53 -12.05 -18.76
C SER A 344 3.77 -12.61 -19.96
N ALA A 345 3.13 -11.77 -20.76
CA ALA A 345 2.44 -12.21 -21.97
C ALA A 345 3.47 -12.62 -23.06
N ALA A 346 3.09 -13.59 -23.90
CA ALA A 346 3.91 -14.01 -25.04
C ALA A 346 4.20 -12.82 -25.96
N ASP A 347 5.42 -12.71 -26.50
CA ASP A 347 5.83 -11.65 -27.45
C ASP A 347 5.28 -11.92 -28.86
N GLU A 348 3.97 -12.09 -28.96
CA GLU A 348 3.25 -12.35 -30.22
C GLU A 348 2.11 -11.34 -30.36
N ALA A 349 1.89 -10.84 -31.57
CA ALA A 349 0.95 -9.74 -31.84
C ALA A 349 -0.46 -9.99 -31.28
N GLY A 350 -0.95 -11.24 -31.29
CA GLY A 350 -2.27 -11.61 -30.75
C GLY A 350 -2.32 -11.50 -29.22
N ALA A 351 -1.37 -12.10 -28.52
CA ALA A 351 -1.30 -12.06 -27.05
C ALA A 351 -1.05 -10.64 -26.53
N GLN A 352 -0.16 -9.91 -27.20
CA GLN A 352 0.19 -8.53 -26.88
C GLN A 352 -0.97 -7.55 -27.15
N ARG A 353 -1.75 -7.78 -28.21
CA ARG A 353 -2.99 -7.05 -28.42
C ARG A 353 -3.99 -7.29 -27.28
N ALA A 354 -4.22 -8.55 -26.92
CA ALA A 354 -5.18 -8.92 -25.89
C ALA A 354 -4.82 -8.35 -24.51
N VAL A 355 -3.56 -8.46 -24.09
CA VAL A 355 -3.13 -7.92 -22.78
C VAL A 355 -3.22 -6.39 -22.74
N GLY A 356 -2.83 -5.70 -23.81
CA GLY A 356 -2.94 -4.24 -23.84
C GLY A 356 -4.41 -3.75 -23.87
N ASP A 357 -5.31 -4.47 -24.54
CA ASP A 357 -6.75 -4.14 -24.52
C ASP A 357 -7.32 -4.33 -23.11
N ALA A 358 -6.93 -5.42 -22.42
CA ALA A 358 -7.35 -5.69 -21.05
C ALA A 358 -6.79 -4.67 -20.05
N LEU A 359 -5.53 -4.24 -20.19
CA LEU A 359 -4.93 -3.19 -19.36
C LEU A 359 -5.69 -1.86 -19.49
N ILE A 360 -5.97 -1.44 -20.72
CA ILE A 360 -6.74 -0.20 -20.97
C ILE A 360 -8.13 -0.31 -20.33
N ALA A 361 -8.80 -1.45 -20.44
CA ALA A 361 -10.09 -1.67 -19.79
C ALA A 361 -9.98 -1.63 -18.25
N ALA A 362 -8.93 -2.20 -17.66
CA ALA A 362 -8.69 -2.16 -16.22
C ALA A 362 -8.39 -0.73 -15.72
N TYR A 363 -7.63 0.07 -16.48
CA TYR A 363 -7.39 1.48 -16.14
C TYR A 363 -8.68 2.29 -16.10
N ARG A 364 -9.60 2.03 -17.03
CA ARG A 364 -10.96 2.61 -16.97
C ARG A 364 -11.70 2.22 -15.70
N GLN A 365 -11.56 0.97 -15.23
CA GLN A 365 -12.17 0.53 -13.97
C GLN A 365 -11.55 1.21 -12.75
N PHE A 366 -10.24 1.45 -12.74
CA PHE A 366 -9.61 2.25 -11.68
C PHE A 366 -10.18 3.67 -11.65
N GLY A 367 -10.23 4.35 -12.81
CA GLY A 367 -10.80 5.70 -12.92
C GLY A 367 -12.24 5.75 -12.40
N LEU A 368 -13.09 4.85 -12.90
CA LEU A 368 -14.48 4.70 -12.49
C LEU A 368 -14.65 4.63 -10.96
N ARG A 369 -13.83 3.81 -10.30
CA ARG A 369 -13.94 3.53 -8.86
C ARG A 369 -13.32 4.64 -8.02
N ALA A 370 -12.23 5.25 -8.48
CA ALA A 370 -11.64 6.42 -7.85
C ALA A 370 -12.61 7.61 -7.89
N HIS A 371 -13.18 7.91 -9.06
CA HIS A 371 -14.13 9.01 -9.26
C HIS A 371 -15.44 8.78 -8.52
N ALA A 372 -15.94 7.54 -8.44
CA ALA A 372 -17.08 7.20 -7.59
C ALA A 372 -16.83 7.48 -6.09
N ALA A 373 -15.57 7.49 -5.66
CA ALA A 373 -15.14 7.88 -4.32
C ALA A 373 -14.74 9.36 -4.20
N GLY A 374 -14.89 10.16 -5.26
CA GLY A 374 -14.48 11.57 -5.33
C GLY A 374 -12.97 11.79 -5.33
N LEU A 375 -12.19 10.76 -5.67
CA LEU A 375 -10.72 10.80 -5.67
C LEU A 375 -10.17 11.08 -7.08
N PRO A 376 -9.28 12.07 -7.25
CA PRO A 376 -8.48 12.17 -8.45
C PRO A 376 -7.56 10.94 -8.61
N LEU A 377 -7.52 10.40 -9.83
CA LEU A 377 -6.64 9.30 -10.20
C LEU A 377 -5.56 9.78 -11.18
N PHE A 378 -4.31 9.58 -10.80
CA PHE A 378 -3.16 9.88 -11.64
C PHE A 378 -2.64 8.60 -12.30
N GLY A 379 -2.45 8.65 -13.62
CA GLY A 379 -1.87 7.55 -14.38
C GLY A 379 -0.38 7.78 -14.62
N ALA A 380 0.45 6.78 -14.38
CA ALA A 380 1.87 6.86 -14.73
C ALA A 380 2.18 5.98 -15.93
N THR A 381 2.90 6.54 -16.91
CA THR A 381 3.34 5.78 -18.09
C THR A 381 4.31 4.67 -17.70
N ILE A 382 4.18 3.50 -18.33
CA ILE A 382 5.06 2.35 -18.15
C ILE A 382 6.46 2.69 -18.67
N THR A 383 7.47 2.60 -17.81
CA THR A 383 8.87 2.89 -18.16
C THR A 383 9.41 1.91 -19.21
N PRO A 384 10.46 2.28 -19.95
CA PRO A 384 11.13 1.35 -20.85
C PRO A 384 11.64 0.09 -20.12
N PHE A 385 11.60 -1.05 -20.81
CA PHE A 385 12.03 -2.34 -20.25
C PHE A 385 12.77 -3.24 -21.26
N SER A 386 13.21 -2.69 -22.40
CA SER A 386 13.95 -3.47 -23.40
C SER A 386 15.45 -3.44 -23.11
N ALA A 387 16.10 -4.59 -23.27
CA ALA A 387 17.55 -4.67 -23.40
C ALA A 387 18.00 -4.31 -24.82
N PHE A 388 19.31 -4.13 -24.99
CA PHE A 388 19.93 -3.88 -26.29
C PHE A 388 19.49 -4.93 -27.34
N ASN A 389 19.12 -4.48 -28.54
CA ASN A 389 18.60 -5.32 -29.63
C ASN A 389 17.39 -6.20 -29.28
N PHE A 390 16.64 -5.88 -28.21
CA PHE A 390 15.57 -6.72 -27.68
C PHE A 390 16.04 -8.12 -27.23
N ASP A 391 17.28 -8.23 -26.73
CA ASP A 391 17.83 -9.52 -26.28
C ASP A 391 17.14 -10.03 -25.00
N ALA A 392 16.27 -11.02 -25.15
CA ALA A 392 15.53 -11.65 -24.07
C ALA A 392 16.43 -12.45 -23.09
N SER A 393 17.69 -12.75 -23.44
CA SER A 393 18.64 -13.37 -22.52
C SER A 393 19.22 -12.37 -21.51
N LEU A 394 19.24 -11.08 -21.86
CA LEU A 394 19.66 -9.99 -20.96
C LEU A 394 18.51 -9.50 -20.09
N GLN A 395 17.32 -9.35 -20.69
CA GLN A 395 16.11 -8.95 -19.98
C GLN A 395 14.93 -9.74 -20.55
N PRO A 396 14.37 -10.71 -19.81
CA PRO A 396 13.27 -11.57 -20.27
C PRO A 396 12.02 -10.84 -20.76
N TYR A 397 11.80 -9.59 -20.36
CA TYR A 397 10.66 -8.77 -20.83
C TYR A 397 10.92 -8.11 -22.18
N SER A 398 12.16 -8.10 -22.67
CA SER A 398 12.51 -7.56 -23.99
C SER A 398 11.72 -8.26 -25.09
N GLY A 399 11.11 -7.48 -25.98
CA GLY A 399 10.32 -8.01 -27.09
C GLY A 399 9.74 -6.89 -27.94
N ARG A 400 9.66 -7.13 -29.25
CA ARG A 400 9.21 -6.09 -30.20
C ARG A 400 7.70 -5.86 -30.12
N GLU A 401 6.92 -6.91 -29.92
CA GLU A 401 5.46 -6.79 -29.77
C GLU A 401 5.09 -6.27 -28.38
N ARG A 402 5.89 -6.61 -27.36
CA ARG A 402 5.82 -6.03 -26.01
C ARG A 402 6.06 -4.52 -26.01
N GLU A 403 7.12 -4.05 -26.67
CA GLU A 403 7.39 -2.61 -26.78
C GLU A 403 6.28 -1.87 -27.54
N ARG A 404 5.78 -2.43 -28.65
CA ARG A 404 4.62 -1.87 -29.34
C ARG A 404 3.40 -1.76 -28.42
N THR A 405 3.19 -2.74 -27.56
CA THR A 405 2.10 -2.74 -26.59
C THR A 405 2.31 -1.72 -25.49
N ARG A 406 3.52 -1.60 -24.95
CA ARG A 406 3.89 -0.56 -23.99
C ARG A 406 3.61 0.83 -24.56
N GLN A 407 4.04 1.11 -25.78
CA GLN A 407 3.80 2.39 -26.46
C GLN A 407 2.29 2.65 -26.64
N ARG A 408 1.52 1.64 -27.05
CA ARG A 408 0.07 1.76 -27.20
C ARG A 408 -0.62 2.06 -25.86
N VAL A 409 -0.25 1.36 -24.80
CA VAL A 409 -0.80 1.58 -23.45
C VAL A 409 -0.39 2.95 -22.91
N ASN A 410 0.86 3.38 -23.12
CA ASN A 410 1.33 4.70 -22.73
C ASN A 410 0.64 5.82 -23.51
N ALA A 411 0.38 5.63 -24.80
CA ALA A 411 -0.41 6.58 -25.60
C ALA A 411 -1.82 6.74 -25.01
N PHE A 412 -2.47 5.64 -24.61
CA PHE A 412 -3.74 5.71 -23.89
C PHE A 412 -3.62 6.42 -22.53
N ILE A 413 -2.58 6.16 -21.74
CA ILE A 413 -2.39 6.85 -20.44
C ILE A 413 -2.29 8.36 -20.65
N ARG A 414 -1.51 8.81 -21.63
CA ARG A 414 -1.32 10.23 -21.97
C ARG A 414 -2.59 10.90 -22.49
N ASP A 415 -3.38 10.19 -23.29
CA ASP A 415 -4.62 10.68 -23.88
C ASP A 415 -5.80 9.78 -23.50
N SER A 416 -6.10 9.75 -22.20
CA SER A 416 -7.03 8.77 -21.62
C SER A 416 -8.51 9.16 -21.74
N GLY A 417 -8.79 10.39 -22.22
CA GLY A 417 -10.16 10.92 -22.32
C GLY A 417 -10.83 11.14 -20.97
N GLY A 418 -10.06 11.47 -19.92
CA GLY A 418 -10.58 11.77 -18.58
C GLY A 418 -10.56 10.60 -17.59
N VAL A 419 -9.99 9.44 -17.95
CA VAL A 419 -9.78 8.33 -17.00
C VAL A 419 -8.75 8.70 -15.93
N PHE A 420 -7.72 9.44 -16.33
CA PHE A 420 -6.72 10.00 -15.43
C PHE A 420 -6.84 11.52 -15.39
N ASP A 421 -6.89 12.07 -14.18
CA ASP A 421 -6.98 13.52 -13.92
C ASP A 421 -5.64 14.23 -14.12
N ALA A 422 -4.54 13.50 -13.94
CA ALA A 422 -3.19 13.93 -14.29
C ALA A 422 -2.35 12.72 -14.74
N VAL A 423 -1.31 13.00 -15.52
CA VAL A 423 -0.38 11.97 -16.01
C VAL A 423 1.02 12.24 -15.49
N VAL A 424 1.68 11.20 -15.00
CA VAL A 424 3.09 11.21 -14.67
C VAL A 424 3.86 10.47 -15.77
N ASP A 425 4.57 11.21 -16.63
CA ASP A 425 5.28 10.64 -17.76
C ASP A 425 6.65 10.07 -17.34
N PHE A 426 6.63 9.01 -16.53
CA PHE A 426 7.85 8.30 -16.11
C PHE A 426 8.63 7.72 -17.30
N ASP A 427 7.98 7.38 -18.41
CA ASP A 427 8.65 6.93 -19.62
C ASP A 427 9.58 8.02 -20.15
N ALA A 428 9.05 9.22 -20.40
CA ALA A 428 9.86 10.35 -20.86
C ALA A 428 10.94 10.77 -19.85
N ALA A 429 10.67 10.62 -18.55
CA ALA A 429 11.60 11.00 -17.49
C ALA A 429 12.88 10.16 -17.48
N VAL A 430 12.82 8.89 -17.91
CA VAL A 430 13.91 7.93 -17.69
C VAL A 430 14.40 7.22 -18.93
N ARG A 431 13.71 7.35 -20.07
CA ARG A 431 14.10 6.73 -21.33
C ARG A 431 15.37 7.33 -21.92
N ASP A 432 16.16 6.47 -22.55
CA ASP A 432 17.33 6.85 -23.35
C ASP A 432 16.86 7.69 -24.55
N PRO A 433 17.40 8.92 -24.74
CA PRO A 433 17.02 9.79 -25.85
C PRO A 433 17.48 9.26 -27.22
N GLU A 434 18.46 8.35 -27.26
CA GLU A 434 18.94 7.73 -28.49
C GLU A 434 18.16 6.44 -28.83
N ASP A 435 17.57 5.79 -27.83
CA ASP A 435 16.73 4.61 -27.97
C ASP A 435 15.64 4.56 -26.90
N GLU A 436 14.47 5.11 -27.21
CA GLU A 436 13.33 5.25 -26.28
C GLU A 436 12.76 3.92 -25.76
N THR A 437 13.23 2.77 -26.27
CA THR A 437 12.84 1.45 -25.81
C THR A 437 13.60 0.99 -24.56
N ARG A 438 14.63 1.75 -24.15
CA ARG A 438 15.55 1.42 -23.04
C ARG A 438 15.60 2.52 -21.99
N LEU A 439 15.99 2.14 -20.78
CA LEU A 439 16.34 3.10 -19.72
C LEU A 439 17.65 3.82 -20.10
N ARG A 440 17.79 5.09 -19.68
CA ARG A 440 19.10 5.76 -19.66
C ARG A 440 20.08 4.95 -18.84
N THR A 441 21.30 4.82 -19.34
CA THR A 441 22.34 4.03 -18.65
C THR A 441 22.62 4.54 -17.24
N GLU A 442 22.57 5.85 -16.99
CA GLU A 442 22.76 6.41 -15.65
C GLU A 442 21.62 6.07 -14.67
N TYR A 443 20.46 5.64 -15.15
CA TYR A 443 19.27 5.32 -14.35
C TYR A 443 19.02 3.81 -14.22
N ASP A 444 19.61 3.01 -15.09
CA ASP A 444 19.48 1.55 -15.07
C ASP A 444 20.23 0.94 -13.86
N SER A 445 19.59 -0.01 -13.18
CA SER A 445 20.24 -0.83 -12.15
C SER A 445 21.17 -1.91 -12.73
N GLY A 446 21.13 -2.10 -14.05
CA GLY A 446 21.91 -3.07 -14.82
C GLY A 446 21.09 -4.24 -15.35
N ASP A 447 19.77 -4.25 -15.11
CA ASP A 447 18.85 -5.29 -15.57
C ASP A 447 17.88 -4.81 -16.67
N TYR A 448 18.02 -3.58 -17.15
CA TYR A 448 17.21 -2.97 -18.21
C TYR A 448 15.72 -2.79 -17.89
N LEU A 449 15.29 -2.99 -16.63
CA LEU A 449 13.90 -2.87 -16.19
C LEU A 449 13.76 -1.98 -14.95
N HIS A 450 14.60 -2.22 -13.95
CA HIS A 450 14.55 -1.55 -12.68
C HIS A 450 15.52 -0.38 -12.62
N LEU A 451 15.09 0.68 -11.93
CA LEU A 451 15.88 1.89 -11.77
C LEU A 451 16.78 1.81 -10.55
N ASN A 452 17.93 2.46 -10.64
CA ASN A 452 18.79 2.74 -9.52
C ASN A 452 18.31 4.02 -8.77
N PRO A 453 18.93 4.40 -7.63
CA PRO A 453 18.53 5.60 -6.89
C PRO A 453 18.57 6.92 -7.69
N ALA A 454 19.42 7.04 -8.71
CA ALA A 454 19.42 8.21 -9.58
C ALA A 454 18.17 8.25 -10.48
N GLY A 455 17.79 7.11 -11.06
CA GLY A 455 16.56 6.97 -11.83
C GLY A 455 15.30 7.23 -11.00
N TYR A 456 15.27 6.74 -9.75
CA TYR A 456 14.17 7.00 -8.83
C TYR A 456 14.02 8.47 -8.44
N ARG A 457 15.13 9.21 -8.33
CA ARG A 457 15.07 10.67 -8.15
C ARG A 457 14.51 11.37 -9.39
N ALA A 458 14.94 10.97 -10.60
CA ALA A 458 14.40 11.52 -11.84
C ALA A 458 12.89 11.30 -11.96
N MET A 459 12.39 10.12 -11.56
CA MET A 459 10.95 9.86 -11.49
C MET A 459 10.25 10.80 -10.50
N ALA A 460 10.79 10.95 -9.28
CA ALA A 460 10.20 11.86 -8.29
C ALA A 460 10.19 13.33 -8.73
N GLU A 461 11.18 13.77 -9.49
CA GLU A 461 11.27 15.10 -10.11
C GLU A 461 10.22 15.29 -11.23
N ALA A 462 9.91 14.23 -11.98
CA ALA A 462 8.89 14.26 -13.02
C ALA A 462 7.44 14.28 -12.48
N PHE A 463 7.23 13.96 -11.19
CA PHE A 463 5.90 13.97 -10.60
C PHE A 463 5.27 15.38 -10.63
N PRO A 464 4.02 15.56 -11.11
CA PRO A 464 3.37 16.86 -11.20
C PRO A 464 2.77 17.26 -9.85
N VAL A 465 3.60 17.75 -8.91
CA VAL A 465 3.15 18.09 -7.54
C VAL A 465 2.08 19.18 -7.52
N GLU A 466 2.03 20.03 -8.54
CA GLU A 466 1.01 21.06 -8.73
C GLU A 466 -0.40 20.45 -8.92
N ALA A 467 -0.49 19.23 -9.48
CA ALA A 467 -1.76 18.52 -9.61
C ALA A 467 -2.36 18.17 -8.24
N LEU A 468 -1.54 17.91 -7.22
CA LEU A 468 -2.01 17.70 -5.84
C LEU A 468 -2.69 18.97 -5.30
N VAL A 469 -2.21 20.15 -5.70
CA VAL A 469 -2.82 21.44 -5.31
C VAL A 469 -4.11 21.68 -6.09
N GLN A 470 -4.07 21.43 -7.40
CA GLN A 470 -5.22 21.61 -8.28
C GLN A 470 -6.42 20.75 -7.85
N PHE A 471 -6.17 19.48 -7.48
CA PHE A 471 -7.20 18.53 -7.07
C PHE A 471 -7.38 18.45 -5.56
N ALA A 472 -6.98 19.48 -4.80
CA ALA A 472 -7.12 19.49 -3.34
C ALA A 472 -8.58 19.36 -2.87
N GLY A 473 -9.54 19.74 -3.72
CA GLY A 473 -10.98 19.57 -3.47
C GLY A 473 -11.51 18.15 -3.69
N GLY A 474 -10.73 17.27 -4.32
CA GLY A 474 -11.25 16.04 -4.94
C GLY A 474 -11.70 16.28 -6.37
N VAL A 475 -12.49 15.34 -6.90
CA VAL A 475 -13.14 15.45 -8.22
C VAL A 475 -14.64 15.24 -8.07
N ASP A 476 -15.41 16.02 -8.81
CA ASP A 476 -16.88 16.14 -8.62
C ASP A 476 -17.67 15.53 -9.78
N GLY A 477 -17.04 14.71 -10.63
CA GLY A 477 -17.63 14.17 -11.86
C GLY A 477 -17.44 12.66 -12.02
N TYR A 478 -18.39 12.03 -12.71
CA TYR A 478 -18.27 10.69 -13.27
C TYR A 478 -18.16 10.87 -14.79
N ALA A 479 -16.99 10.60 -15.35
CA ALA A 479 -16.76 10.63 -16.81
C ALA A 479 -16.82 9.21 -17.38
#